data_AF-A0A496WBQ8-F1
#
_entry.id   AF-A0A496WBQ8-F1
#
_cell.length_a   1.000
_cell.length_b   1.000
_cell.length_c   1.000
_cell.angle_alpha   90.00
_cell.angle_beta   90.00
_cell.angle_gamma   90.00
#
_symmetry.space_group_name_H-M   'P 1'
#
loop_
_entity.id
_entity.type
_entity.pdbx_description
1 polymer ?
#
loop_
_entity_poly.entity_id
_entity_poly.type
_entity_poly.pdbx_seq_one_letter_code
_entity_poly.pdbx_strand_id
1 'polypeptide(L)'
;MHTKKLEKSFIWPVFASFALAFLLGCEEAPSGKPGNVAEVDVEKISGDESSQEIQQSTVVDGLETGQYLLQISAGKISLNSAGSSRIAILEDLAQRTGFELSYTGDSDELVLLNQPEGGMAELLEALLEGVSYQAEYTAEAGDNGFRLSRLNIGSPPMEYDSTGGDIYTQPTIDLAVVFPESTGEIFLGPDPDDADLATRLQFGSIEDKADAVSELTIDAAGLNAAYQVYTQTTSPEVRIAVLELIESEDNYLARSMIVLSLQSLDPEEAMVALSIVESLDDFSLVAQVEVLYSHHDAGVRELAMEVLESITSGFGKPDNVGATTVFSAPRDSSRIEGGGGAGDR
;
A
#
# COMPACT_ATOMS: atom_id res chain seq x y z
N MET A 1 1.87 26.02 63.72
CA MET A 1 3.26 26.21 63.27
C MET A 1 3.23 26.65 61.82
N HIS A 2 3.74 27.86 61.54
CA HIS A 2 3.89 28.46 60.21
C HIS A 2 4.93 27.69 59.37
N THR A 3 4.77 27.56 58.04
CA THR A 3 5.30 28.48 57.02
C THR A 3 4.71 28.07 55.65
N LYS A 4 3.94 28.94 54.97
CA LYS A 4 4.30 29.84 53.83
C LYS A 4 4.90 29.11 52.62
N LYS A 5 4.19 28.99 51.49
CA LYS A 5 3.94 29.97 50.38
C LYS A 5 5.09 30.04 49.38
N LEU A 6 4.84 29.64 48.13
CA LEU A 6 5.42 30.26 46.93
C LEU A 6 4.47 30.02 45.73
N GLU A 7 3.63 31.03 45.49
CA GLU A 7 3.02 31.31 44.20
C GLU A 7 4.11 31.81 43.23
N LYS A 8 4.03 31.46 41.94
CA LYS A 8 4.47 32.30 40.83
C LYS A 8 3.76 31.87 39.54
N SER A 9 2.75 32.66 39.16
CA SER A 9 2.31 32.81 37.77
C SER A 9 3.35 33.64 37.01
N PHE A 10 3.63 33.34 35.73
CA PHE A 10 4.02 34.35 34.73
C PHE A 10 3.85 33.84 33.28
N ILE A 11 2.84 34.42 32.65
CA ILE A 11 2.63 34.89 31.26
C ILE A 11 3.78 34.67 30.22
N TRP A 12 3.35 34.19 29.03
CA TRP A 12 3.85 34.22 27.61
C TRP A 12 4.86 35.31 27.18
N PRO A 13 5.67 35.16 26.08
CA PRO A 13 5.15 35.05 24.70
C PRO A 13 5.98 34.33 23.59
N VAL A 14 5.35 34.33 22.41
CA VAL A 14 5.69 34.00 21.01
C VAL A 14 7.04 34.56 20.46
N PHE A 15 7.48 33.95 19.32
CA PHE A 15 8.57 34.28 18.35
C PHE A 15 9.90 33.53 18.60
N ALA A 16 10.63 32.96 17.62
CA ALA A 16 10.79 33.20 16.19
C ALA A 16 11.28 31.90 15.48
N SER A 17 10.78 31.53 14.29
CA SER A 17 11.44 31.69 12.97
C SER A 17 12.94 31.33 12.91
N PHE A 18 13.27 30.23 12.24
CA PHE A 18 14.57 30.02 11.61
C PHE A 18 14.36 29.56 10.16
N ALA A 19 14.50 30.51 9.24
CA ALA A 19 14.83 30.25 7.85
C ALA A 19 16.36 30.18 7.73
N LEU A 20 16.90 29.11 7.15
CA LEU A 20 18.31 29.02 6.80
C LEU A 20 18.43 28.93 5.27
N ALA A 21 18.59 30.10 4.66
CA ALA A 21 19.15 30.23 3.32
C ALA A 21 20.67 30.32 3.46
N PHE A 22 21.41 29.45 2.77
CA PHE A 22 22.85 29.59 2.57
C PHE A 22 23.12 29.91 1.09
N LEU A 23 23.87 30.98 0.88
CA LEU A 23 24.23 31.57 -0.40
C LEU A 23 25.75 31.43 -0.60
N LEU A 24 26.13 31.27 -1.87
CA LEU A 24 27.41 31.59 -2.52
C LEU A 24 28.50 30.51 -2.66
N GLY A 25 28.68 30.11 -3.92
CA GLY A 25 29.97 29.84 -4.54
C GLY A 25 29.96 30.36 -5.99
N CYS A 26 30.59 31.52 -6.21
CA CYS A 26 30.83 32.13 -7.53
C CYS A 26 31.96 31.40 -8.27
N GLU A 27 31.84 31.18 -9.58
CA GLU A 27 32.99 31.27 -10.49
C GLU A 27 32.57 31.55 -11.96
N GLU A 28 33.01 32.74 -12.40
CA GLU A 28 33.41 33.20 -13.74
C GLU A 28 32.62 32.85 -15.02
N ALA A 29 32.09 33.92 -15.64
CA ALA A 29 31.75 34.00 -17.06
C ALA A 29 32.94 34.50 -17.89
N PRO A 30 32.99 34.20 -19.21
CA PRO A 30 33.59 35.11 -20.17
C PRO A 30 32.56 35.78 -21.08
N SER A 31 32.84 37.07 -21.28
CA SER A 31 32.15 38.10 -22.05
C SER A 31 31.74 37.73 -23.49
N GLY A 32 30.49 38.04 -23.84
CA GLY A 32 30.00 38.21 -25.20
C GLY A 32 29.25 39.54 -25.35
N LYS A 33 29.59 40.32 -26.37
CA LYS A 33 29.15 41.71 -26.63
C LYS A 33 27.63 41.86 -26.84
N PRO A 34 27.05 43.05 -26.57
CA PRO A 34 25.63 43.31 -26.79
C PRO A 34 25.34 43.66 -28.25
N GLY A 35 24.33 43.00 -28.81
CA GLY A 35 23.66 43.39 -30.05
C GLY A 35 22.32 44.05 -29.73
N ASN A 36 22.13 45.26 -30.25
CA ASN A 36 20.85 45.97 -30.31
C ASN A 36 19.74 45.08 -30.88
N VAL A 37 18.49 45.28 -30.43
CA VAL A 37 17.31 45.66 -31.23
C VAL A 37 16.00 45.51 -30.43
N ALA A 38 15.13 46.51 -30.64
CA ALA A 38 13.67 46.57 -30.44
C ALA A 38 13.12 46.85 -29.03
N GLU A 39 12.85 48.14 -28.80
CA GLU A 39 11.65 48.59 -28.09
C GLU A 39 10.40 47.89 -28.65
N VAL A 40 9.64 47.26 -27.77
CA VAL A 40 8.23 46.92 -28.00
C VAL A 40 7.46 47.56 -26.86
N ASP A 41 6.61 48.54 -27.22
CA ASP A 41 5.58 49.11 -26.37
C ASP A 41 4.68 48.00 -25.81
N VAL A 42 4.65 47.85 -24.49
CA VAL A 42 3.63 47.06 -23.80
C VAL A 42 2.64 48.02 -23.17
N GLU A 43 1.55 48.21 -23.89
CA GLU A 43 0.33 48.83 -23.41
C GLU A 43 -0.21 48.07 -22.18
N LYS A 44 -0.57 48.83 -21.15
CA LYS A 44 -1.26 48.37 -19.95
C LYS A 44 -2.57 47.67 -20.32
N ILE A 45 -2.72 46.42 -19.91
CA ILE A 45 -4.03 45.82 -19.65
C ILE A 45 -4.05 45.37 -18.20
N SER A 46 -4.83 46.11 -17.42
CA SER A 46 -5.21 45.82 -16.05
C SER A 46 -6.39 44.86 -16.01
N GLY A 47 -6.35 43.88 -15.11
CA GLY A 47 -7.52 43.23 -14.51
C GLY A 47 -8.04 42.01 -15.27
N ASP A 48 -7.80 40.83 -14.71
CA ASP A 48 -8.90 40.11 -14.03
C ASP A 48 -8.31 38.97 -13.18
N GLU A 49 -8.69 38.97 -11.90
CA GLU A 49 -8.50 37.88 -10.96
C GLU A 49 -9.55 36.81 -11.28
N SER A 50 -9.21 35.88 -12.18
CA SER A 50 -10.03 34.70 -12.45
C SER A 50 -9.25 33.44 -12.06
N SER A 51 -9.68 32.86 -10.93
CA SER A 51 -9.69 31.44 -10.60
C SER A 51 -8.85 30.55 -11.52
N GLN A 52 -7.64 30.20 -11.07
CA GLN A 52 -6.99 28.96 -11.52
C GLN A 52 -7.71 27.79 -10.84
N GLU A 53 -8.90 27.49 -11.37
CA GLU A 53 -9.49 26.17 -11.30
C GLU A 53 -8.53 25.25 -12.07
N ILE A 54 -7.76 24.45 -11.33
CA ILE A 54 -6.92 23.40 -11.90
C ILE A 54 -7.87 22.49 -12.67
N GLN A 55 -7.84 22.59 -14.00
CA GLN A 55 -8.55 21.70 -14.91
C GLN A 55 -7.94 20.30 -14.81
N GLN A 56 -8.30 19.55 -13.76
CA GLN A 56 -8.21 18.10 -13.70
C GLN A 56 -9.36 17.51 -14.53
N SER A 57 -9.43 17.80 -15.83
CA SER A 57 -10.34 17.09 -16.75
C SER A 57 -10.06 17.52 -18.18
N THR A 58 -9.14 16.85 -18.88
CA THR A 58 -9.14 16.64 -20.36
C THR A 58 -7.79 16.12 -20.83
N VAL A 59 -7.49 14.84 -20.57
CA VAL A 59 -6.60 14.07 -21.45
C VAL A 59 -7.18 12.67 -21.54
N VAL A 60 -8.19 12.48 -22.37
CA VAL A 60 -8.54 11.18 -22.96
C VAL A 60 -8.86 11.38 -24.44
N ASP A 61 -9.23 12.61 -24.83
CA ASP A 61 -9.43 13.00 -26.23
C ASP A 61 -8.11 12.99 -27.02
N GLY A 62 -7.82 11.86 -27.68
CA GLY A 62 -6.79 11.80 -28.72
C GLY A 62 -6.05 10.48 -28.87
N LEU A 63 -6.18 9.55 -27.93
CA LEU A 63 -5.55 8.22 -28.05
C LEU A 63 -6.50 7.26 -28.78
N GLU A 64 -6.00 6.61 -29.83
CA GLU A 64 -6.72 5.52 -30.48
C GLU A 64 -6.65 4.24 -29.62
N THR A 65 -7.59 3.32 -29.78
CA THR A 65 -7.57 2.03 -29.07
C THR A 65 -6.24 1.31 -29.30
N GLY A 66 -5.61 0.85 -28.22
CA GLY A 66 -4.28 0.22 -28.27
C GLY A 66 -3.11 1.20 -28.26
N GLN A 67 -3.35 2.50 -28.05
CA GLN A 67 -2.31 3.50 -27.83
C GLN A 67 -2.22 3.92 -26.37
N TYR A 68 -1.01 4.31 -25.98
CA TYR A 68 -0.74 4.91 -24.67
C TYR A 68 0.23 6.08 -24.80
N LEU A 69 0.16 6.98 -23.82
CA LEU A 69 1.08 8.09 -23.62
C LEU A 69 1.72 7.91 -22.24
N LEU A 70 3.03 7.63 -22.24
CA LEU A 70 3.85 7.54 -21.04
C LEU A 70 4.80 8.74 -20.98
N GLN A 71 4.75 9.51 -19.89
CA GLN A 71 5.68 10.61 -19.63
C GLN A 71 6.38 10.41 -18.29
N ILE A 72 7.68 10.73 -18.25
CA ILE A 72 8.50 10.65 -17.04
C ILE A 72 9.17 12.00 -16.86
N SER A 73 8.89 12.66 -15.75
CA SER A 73 9.41 13.99 -15.43
C SER A 73 9.70 14.10 -13.95
N ALA A 74 10.92 14.51 -13.60
CA ALA A 74 11.35 14.73 -12.22
C ALA A 74 11.01 13.57 -11.24
N GLY A 75 11.20 12.32 -11.68
CA GLY A 75 10.92 11.13 -10.88
C GLY A 75 9.44 10.74 -10.78
N LYS A 76 8.55 11.49 -11.43
CA LYS A 76 7.13 11.19 -11.51
C LYS A 76 6.76 10.67 -12.88
N ILE A 77 5.73 9.82 -12.90
CA ILE A 77 5.29 9.11 -14.07
C ILE A 77 3.81 9.41 -14.30
N SER A 78 3.46 9.76 -15.52
CA SER A 78 2.08 9.85 -15.96
C SER A 78 1.85 8.86 -17.08
N LEU A 79 0.72 8.17 -17.02
CA LEU A 79 0.33 7.17 -18.00
C LEU A 79 -1.13 7.39 -18.37
N ASN A 80 -1.38 7.48 -19.67
CA ASN A 80 -2.72 7.41 -20.21
C ASN A 80 -2.77 6.32 -21.27
N SER A 81 -3.59 5.31 -21.08
CA SER A 81 -3.72 4.13 -21.95
C SER A 81 -5.16 3.91 -22.35
N ALA A 82 -5.41 3.84 -23.65
CA ALA A 82 -6.71 3.55 -24.26
C ALA A 82 -6.83 2.07 -24.64
N GLY A 83 -6.55 1.15 -23.70
CA GLY A 83 -6.61 -0.29 -23.95
C GLY A 83 -5.38 -0.83 -24.67
N SER A 84 -4.19 -0.43 -24.21
CA SER A 84 -2.91 -0.94 -24.71
C SER A 84 -2.46 -2.19 -23.97
N SER A 85 -1.65 -3.01 -24.63
CA SER A 85 -0.96 -4.15 -24.03
C SER A 85 -0.23 -3.74 -22.73
N ARG A 86 -0.56 -4.41 -21.62
CA ARG A 86 0.13 -4.25 -20.33
C ARG A 86 1.64 -4.43 -20.49
N ILE A 87 2.02 -5.49 -21.19
CA ILE A 87 3.44 -5.84 -21.41
C ILE A 87 4.13 -4.77 -22.25
N ALA A 88 3.49 -4.24 -23.29
CA ALA A 88 4.06 -3.16 -24.10
C ALA A 88 4.30 -1.87 -23.29
N ILE A 89 3.39 -1.54 -22.35
CA ILE A 89 3.60 -0.39 -21.45
C ILE A 89 4.78 -0.65 -20.51
N LEU A 90 4.87 -1.85 -19.93
CA LEU A 90 5.93 -2.22 -19.00
C LEU A 90 7.30 -2.32 -19.69
N GLU A 91 7.34 -2.77 -20.95
CA GLU A 91 8.57 -2.78 -21.76
C GLU A 91 9.07 -1.36 -22.06
N ASP A 92 8.18 -0.42 -22.42
CA ASP A 92 8.57 1.00 -22.63
C ASP A 92 9.00 1.65 -21.30
N LEU A 93 8.31 1.33 -20.20
CA LEU A 93 8.71 1.76 -18.88
C LEU A 93 10.10 1.24 -18.51
N ALA A 94 10.35 -0.07 -18.67
CA ALA A 94 11.64 -0.71 -18.44
C ALA A 94 12.75 -0.09 -19.28
N GLN A 95 12.48 0.19 -20.56
CA GLN A 95 13.44 0.82 -21.45
C GLN A 95 13.80 2.25 -21.02
N ARG A 96 12.82 3.04 -20.57
CA ARG A 96 13.02 4.44 -20.18
C ARG A 96 13.64 4.59 -18.79
N THR A 97 13.28 3.73 -17.85
CA THR A 97 13.79 3.78 -16.47
C THR A 97 14.91 2.78 -16.20
N GLY A 98 15.26 1.93 -17.16
CA GLY A 98 16.41 1.03 -17.12
C GLY A 98 16.34 -0.08 -16.07
N PHE A 99 15.16 -0.65 -15.81
CA PHE A 99 15.04 -1.88 -14.99
C PHE A 99 14.96 -3.12 -15.87
N GLU A 100 15.34 -4.27 -15.33
CA GLU A 100 15.21 -5.57 -15.98
C GLU A 100 13.77 -6.05 -15.90
N LEU A 101 13.12 -6.28 -17.05
CA LEU A 101 11.78 -6.85 -17.10
C LEU A 101 11.84 -8.32 -17.54
N SER A 102 11.20 -9.20 -16.79
CA SER A 102 10.92 -10.57 -17.21
C SER A 102 9.46 -10.91 -17.00
N TYR A 103 8.89 -11.77 -17.84
CA TYR A 103 7.51 -12.21 -17.69
C TYR A 103 7.33 -13.64 -18.20
N THR A 104 6.40 -14.38 -17.59
CA THR A 104 6.03 -15.74 -17.99
C THR A 104 4.51 -15.83 -18.24
N GLY A 105 4.13 -16.57 -19.28
CA GLY A 105 2.73 -16.78 -19.68
C GLY A 105 2.12 -15.68 -20.56
N ASP A 106 0.88 -15.89 -20.99
CA ASP A 106 0.06 -14.92 -21.71
C ASP A 106 -0.57 -13.94 -20.70
N SER A 107 0.24 -13.00 -20.19
CA SER A 107 -0.22 -11.92 -19.28
C SER A 107 -0.57 -10.63 -20.03
N ASP A 108 -0.69 -10.72 -21.36
CA ASP A 108 -0.92 -9.58 -22.25
C ASP A 108 -2.40 -9.18 -22.30
N GLU A 109 -2.88 -8.61 -21.20
CA GLU A 109 -4.19 -7.96 -21.16
C GLU A 109 -4.12 -6.50 -21.60
N LEU A 110 -5.21 -6.03 -22.20
CA LEU A 110 -5.35 -4.62 -22.58
C LEU A 110 -5.74 -3.80 -21.35
N VAL A 111 -4.95 -2.79 -21.04
CA VAL A 111 -5.13 -1.94 -19.87
C VAL A 111 -5.74 -0.60 -20.28
N LEU A 112 -6.84 -0.24 -19.62
CA LEU A 112 -7.45 1.09 -19.66
C LEU A 112 -7.09 1.80 -18.36
N LEU A 113 -6.13 2.73 -18.44
CA LEU A 113 -5.60 3.39 -17.25
C LEU A 113 -5.29 4.85 -17.54
N ASN A 114 -5.74 5.74 -16.65
CA ASN A 114 -5.43 7.15 -16.69
C ASN A 114 -4.85 7.59 -15.34
N GLN A 115 -3.52 7.54 -15.24
CA GLN A 115 -2.72 7.95 -14.09
C GLN A 115 -2.09 9.32 -14.39
N PRO A 116 -2.64 10.44 -13.89
CA PRO A 116 -2.21 11.77 -14.29
C PRO A 116 -0.81 12.15 -13.80
N GLU A 117 -0.39 11.69 -12.61
CA GLU A 117 0.96 11.88 -12.08
C GLU A 117 1.13 11.01 -10.83
N GLY A 118 2.16 10.17 -10.77
CA GLY A 118 2.41 9.29 -9.61
C GLY A 118 3.84 8.76 -9.54
N GLY A 119 4.14 8.05 -8.45
CA GLY A 119 5.40 7.32 -8.29
C GLY A 119 5.45 6.03 -9.11
N MET A 120 6.63 5.42 -9.24
CA MET A 120 6.79 4.11 -9.88
C MET A 120 5.94 3.03 -9.19
N ALA A 121 5.89 3.03 -7.86
CA ALA A 121 5.12 2.05 -7.09
C ALA A 121 3.61 2.15 -7.37
N GLU A 122 3.04 3.36 -7.29
CA GLU A 122 1.63 3.63 -7.58
C GLU A 122 1.25 3.23 -9.01
N LEU A 123 2.13 3.52 -9.98
CA LEU A 123 1.91 3.13 -11.37
C LEU A 123 1.93 1.61 -11.55
N LEU A 124 2.89 0.92 -10.94
CA LEU A 124 3.00 -0.53 -11.03
C LEU A 124 1.80 -1.23 -10.37
N GLU A 125 1.33 -0.71 -9.24
CA GLU A 125 0.12 -1.21 -8.57
C GLU A 125 -1.09 -1.15 -9.50
N ALA A 126 -1.31 0.01 -10.14
CA ALA A 126 -2.41 0.17 -11.09
C ALA A 126 -2.24 -0.68 -12.37
N LEU A 127 -1.01 -0.82 -12.88
CA LEU A 127 -0.73 -1.60 -14.09
C LEU A 127 -0.82 -3.12 -13.88
N LEU A 128 -0.44 -3.59 -12.70
CA LEU A 128 -0.32 -5.00 -12.34
C LEU A 128 -1.47 -5.48 -11.47
N GLU A 129 -2.55 -4.71 -11.38
CA GLU A 129 -3.78 -5.11 -10.68
C GLU A 129 -4.23 -6.50 -11.17
N GLY A 130 -4.40 -7.43 -10.24
CA GLY A 130 -4.80 -8.82 -10.52
C GLY A 130 -3.70 -9.72 -11.08
N VAL A 131 -2.46 -9.25 -11.19
CA VAL A 131 -1.32 -10.02 -11.74
C VAL A 131 -0.31 -10.32 -10.64
N SER A 132 0.14 -11.57 -10.53
CA SER A 132 1.26 -11.92 -9.64
C SER A 132 2.57 -11.39 -10.22
N TYR A 133 3.34 -10.69 -9.38
CA TYR A 133 4.65 -10.15 -9.77
C TYR A 133 5.63 -10.14 -8.59
N GLN A 134 6.92 -9.99 -8.91
CA GLN A 134 8.00 -9.75 -7.97
C GLN A 134 8.80 -8.53 -8.44
N ALA A 135 8.99 -7.55 -7.56
CA ALA A 135 9.76 -6.34 -7.82
C ALA A 135 11.00 -6.31 -6.92
N GLU A 136 12.17 -6.05 -7.50
CA GLU A 136 13.43 -5.83 -6.78
C GLU A 136 13.82 -4.35 -6.92
N TYR A 137 14.27 -3.75 -5.82
CA TYR A 137 14.70 -2.35 -5.77
C TYR A 137 16.17 -2.26 -5.36
N THR A 138 16.90 -1.31 -5.94
CA THR A 138 18.29 -0.99 -5.59
C THR A 138 18.36 0.42 -5.02
N ALA A 139 19.10 0.61 -3.93
CA ALA A 139 19.33 1.92 -3.35
C ALA A 139 20.16 2.80 -4.30
N GLU A 140 19.71 4.03 -4.54
CA GLU A 140 20.46 5.03 -5.31
C GLU A 140 21.47 5.75 -4.40
N ALA A 141 22.73 5.78 -4.85
CA ALA A 141 23.79 6.45 -4.12
C ALA A 141 23.60 7.98 -4.16
N GLY A 142 23.18 8.57 -3.05
CA GLY A 142 23.19 10.03 -2.84
C GLY A 142 21.87 10.62 -2.36
N ASP A 143 20.72 10.02 -2.69
CA ASP A 143 19.41 10.67 -2.53
C ASP A 143 18.44 9.93 -1.59
N ASN A 144 18.90 8.93 -0.81
CA ASN A 144 18.04 8.05 0.01
C ASN A 144 16.86 7.42 -0.77
N GLY A 145 16.95 7.40 -2.10
CA GLY A 145 15.93 6.87 -2.99
C GLY A 145 16.16 5.40 -3.31
N PHE A 146 15.07 4.68 -3.57
CA PHE A 146 15.11 3.33 -4.13
C PHE A 146 14.65 3.40 -5.57
N ARG A 147 15.41 2.75 -6.46
CA ARG A 147 15.05 2.60 -7.87
C ARG A 147 14.73 1.14 -8.16
N LEU A 148 13.64 0.91 -8.88
CA LEU A 148 13.29 -0.40 -9.38
C LEU A 148 14.43 -0.93 -10.27
N SER A 149 14.95 -2.11 -9.96
CA SER A 149 16.06 -2.75 -10.70
C SER A 149 15.60 -3.96 -11.50
N ARG A 150 14.63 -4.74 -10.98
CA ARG A 150 14.04 -5.87 -11.70
C ARG A 150 12.55 -6.00 -11.42
N LEU A 151 11.78 -6.39 -12.44
CA LEU A 151 10.37 -6.74 -12.34
C LEU A 151 10.13 -8.08 -13.05
N ASN A 152 9.62 -9.07 -12.32
CA ASN A 152 9.27 -10.39 -12.84
C ASN A 152 7.74 -10.57 -12.77
N ILE A 153 7.08 -10.83 -13.89
CA ILE A 153 5.61 -10.93 -13.98
C ILE A 153 5.20 -12.37 -14.31
N GLY A 154 4.18 -12.88 -13.62
CA GLY A 154 3.78 -14.28 -13.72
C GLY A 154 4.73 -15.16 -12.92
N SER A 155 4.21 -15.78 -11.86
CA SER A 155 4.98 -16.66 -10.99
C SER A 155 5.63 -17.82 -11.79
N PRO A 156 6.86 -18.25 -11.45
CA PRO A 156 7.54 -19.34 -12.14
C PRO A 156 6.74 -20.66 -12.03
N PRO A 157 6.96 -21.64 -12.93
CA PRO A 157 6.43 -22.98 -12.72
C PRO A 157 7.03 -23.51 -11.42
N MET A 158 6.18 -23.71 -10.41
CA MET A 158 6.57 -24.45 -9.21
C MET A 158 6.77 -25.93 -9.56
N GLU A 159 7.91 -26.29 -10.14
CA GLU A 159 8.42 -27.65 -9.93
C GLU A 159 8.94 -27.73 -8.49
N TYR A 160 8.07 -28.23 -7.62
CA TYR A 160 8.37 -28.65 -6.26
C TYR A 160 9.48 -29.72 -6.27
N ASP A 161 10.73 -29.34 -6.04
CA ASP A 161 11.74 -30.29 -5.54
C ASP A 161 11.84 -30.14 -4.02
N SER A 162 11.23 -31.09 -3.33
CA SER A 162 11.11 -31.16 -1.87
C SER A 162 12.40 -31.62 -1.17
N THR A 163 13.58 -31.22 -1.64
CA THR A 163 14.84 -31.55 -0.96
C THR A 163 15.68 -30.33 -0.59
N GLY A 164 15.34 -29.77 0.58
CA GLY A 164 16.32 -29.18 1.50
C GLY A 164 16.70 -27.72 1.25
N GLY A 165 16.05 -26.82 1.97
CA GLY A 165 16.47 -25.43 2.18
C GLY A 165 15.31 -24.61 2.72
N ASP A 166 15.43 -24.16 3.96
CA ASP A 166 14.47 -23.22 4.57
C ASP A 166 14.38 -21.96 3.71
N ILE A 167 13.21 -21.64 3.15
CA ILE A 167 12.96 -20.35 2.51
C ILE A 167 11.58 -19.83 2.89
N TYR A 168 11.59 -18.64 3.46
CA TYR A 168 10.46 -17.81 3.86
C TYR A 168 9.62 -17.40 2.65
N THR A 169 8.31 -17.58 2.73
CA THR A 169 7.33 -17.00 1.80
C THR A 169 6.53 -15.89 2.49
N GLN A 170 6.87 -14.65 2.20
CA GLN A 170 6.02 -13.46 2.15
C GLN A 170 6.80 -12.37 1.38
N PRO A 171 6.14 -11.46 0.63
CA PRO A 171 6.83 -10.47 -0.19
C PRO A 171 7.53 -9.45 0.72
N THR A 172 8.85 -9.57 0.84
CA THR A 172 9.68 -8.58 1.52
C THR A 172 9.82 -7.39 0.59
N ILE A 173 9.19 -6.27 0.94
CA ILE A 173 9.67 -4.95 0.52
C ILE A 173 11.01 -4.77 1.23
N ASP A 174 12.11 -5.04 0.53
CA ASP A 174 13.45 -4.91 1.08
C ASP A 174 13.91 -3.44 1.02
N LEU A 175 13.29 -2.61 1.86
CA LEU A 175 13.81 -1.30 2.26
C LEU A 175 14.73 -1.53 3.45
N ALA A 176 15.95 -1.98 3.16
CA ALA A 176 16.98 -2.19 4.16
C ALA A 176 17.30 -0.88 4.90
N VAL A 177 16.81 -0.77 6.13
CA VAL A 177 17.58 -0.04 7.13
C VAL A 177 18.77 -0.95 7.45
N VAL A 178 19.97 -0.55 7.01
CA VAL A 178 21.20 -1.31 7.27
C VAL A 178 21.43 -1.31 8.78
N PHE A 179 21.10 -2.42 9.44
CA PHE A 179 21.47 -2.68 10.82
C PHE A 179 22.54 -3.75 10.87
N PRO A 180 23.62 -3.56 11.67
CA PRO A 180 24.78 -4.43 11.65
C PRO A 180 24.42 -5.85 12.09
N GLU A 181 24.77 -6.82 11.24
CA GLU A 181 24.64 -8.25 11.53
C GLU A 181 25.32 -8.59 12.85
N SER A 182 24.57 -9.11 13.82
CA SER A 182 25.13 -9.52 15.11
C SER A 182 25.79 -10.89 14.99
N THR A 183 27.07 -10.93 15.33
CA THR A 183 27.89 -12.14 15.37
C THR A 183 27.56 -12.95 16.62
N GLY A 184 26.64 -13.92 16.52
CA GLY A 184 26.61 -15.20 17.25
C GLY A 184 26.88 -15.28 18.77
N GLU A 185 26.99 -14.18 19.50
CA GLU A 185 27.08 -14.14 20.96
C GLU A 185 25.66 -14.11 21.51
N ILE A 186 25.40 -14.87 22.57
CA ILE A 186 24.15 -14.81 23.33
C ILE A 186 24.12 -13.43 23.97
N PHE A 187 23.53 -12.47 23.24
CA PHE A 187 23.31 -11.12 23.69
C PHE A 187 22.18 -11.19 24.71
N LEU A 188 22.53 -11.24 26.00
CA LEU A 188 21.64 -10.75 27.04
C LEU A 188 21.50 -9.26 26.74
N GLY A 189 20.45 -8.89 26.01
CA GLY A 189 20.17 -7.51 25.64
C GLY A 189 20.18 -6.57 26.84
N PRO A 190 20.22 -5.24 26.60
CA PRO A 190 19.91 -4.29 27.66
C PRO A 190 18.61 -4.71 28.36
N ASP A 191 18.52 -4.42 29.66
CA ASP A 191 17.30 -4.61 30.45
C ASP A 191 16.10 -4.06 29.64
N PRO A 192 15.05 -4.84 29.35
CA PRO A 192 13.94 -4.39 28.50
C PRO A 192 13.32 -3.07 28.98
N ASP A 193 13.38 -2.79 30.29
CA ASP A 193 12.89 -1.56 30.90
C ASP A 193 13.74 -0.31 30.54
N ASP A 194 15.01 -0.49 30.14
CA ASP A 194 15.95 0.57 29.76
C ASP A 194 16.27 0.57 28.25
N ALA A 195 15.73 -0.40 27.49
CA ALA A 195 15.96 -0.52 26.05
C ALA A 195 15.15 0.53 25.27
N ASP A 196 15.77 1.14 24.26
CA ASP A 196 15.05 2.05 23.37
C ASP A 196 13.98 1.31 22.54
N LEU A 197 13.02 2.09 22.02
CA LEU A 197 11.87 1.55 21.29
C LEU A 197 12.28 0.65 20.12
N ALA A 198 13.31 1.05 19.37
CA ALA A 198 13.82 0.28 18.23
C ALA A 198 14.39 -1.09 18.68
N THR A 199 15.13 -1.10 19.79
CA THR A 199 15.67 -2.33 20.38
C THR A 199 14.56 -3.27 20.83
N ARG A 200 13.51 -2.74 21.48
CA ARG A 200 12.35 -3.53 21.92
C ARG A 200 11.59 -4.14 20.74
N LEU A 201 11.31 -3.37 19.70
CA LEU A 201 10.66 -3.86 18.47
C LEU A 201 11.47 -4.96 17.77
N GLN A 202 12.80 -4.86 17.78
CA GLN A 202 13.67 -5.79 17.06
C GLN A 202 13.98 -7.06 17.87
N PHE A 203 14.39 -6.91 19.13
CA PHE A 203 14.97 -7.96 19.96
C PHE A 203 14.17 -8.28 21.23
N GLY A 204 13.10 -7.54 21.51
CA GLY A 204 12.24 -7.79 22.66
C GLY A 204 11.53 -9.15 22.59
N SER A 205 10.99 -9.57 23.73
CA SER A 205 10.06 -10.71 23.75
C SER A 205 8.78 -10.41 22.95
N ILE A 206 7.93 -11.41 22.73
CA ILE A 206 6.64 -11.22 22.04
C ILE A 206 5.81 -10.14 22.75
N GLU A 207 5.76 -10.20 24.09
CA GLU A 207 5.05 -9.23 24.94
C GLU A 207 5.69 -7.85 24.83
N ASP A 208 7.03 -7.74 24.94
CA ASP A 208 7.72 -6.44 24.82
C ASP A 208 7.53 -5.81 23.44
N LYS A 209 7.47 -6.63 22.38
CA LYS A 209 7.23 -6.17 21.01
C LYS A 209 5.81 -5.66 20.85
N ALA A 210 4.81 -6.41 21.31
CA ALA A 210 3.42 -5.97 21.26
C ALA A 210 3.21 -4.65 22.04
N ASP A 211 3.80 -4.54 23.24
CA ASP A 211 3.78 -3.30 24.02
C ASP A 211 4.49 -2.15 23.29
N ALA A 212 5.67 -2.41 22.72
CA ALA A 212 6.43 -1.42 21.97
C ALA A 212 5.69 -0.92 20.71
N VAL A 213 4.91 -1.78 20.04
CA VAL A 213 4.08 -1.36 18.89
C VAL A 213 3.10 -0.25 19.32
N SER A 214 2.48 -0.36 20.50
CA SER A 214 1.56 0.67 21.01
C SER A 214 2.21 2.04 21.28
N GLU A 215 3.54 2.10 21.39
CA GLU A 215 4.31 3.32 21.60
C GLU A 215 4.70 4.02 20.29
N LEU A 216 4.47 3.38 19.14
CA LEU A 216 4.72 4.00 17.83
C LEU A 216 3.78 5.18 17.60
N THR A 217 4.34 6.29 17.12
CA THR A 217 3.54 7.41 16.62
C THR A 217 3.15 7.15 15.18
N ILE A 218 1.86 7.28 14.85
CA ILE A 218 1.38 7.04 13.49
C ILE A 218 1.60 8.25 12.59
N ASP A 219 2.84 8.40 12.17
CA ASP A 219 3.25 9.21 11.02
C ASP A 219 3.81 8.29 9.92
N ALA A 220 4.33 8.87 8.83
CA ALA A 220 4.88 8.09 7.72
C ALA A 220 6.04 7.17 8.14
N ALA A 221 6.86 7.57 9.13
CA ALA A 221 7.96 6.74 9.61
C ALA A 221 7.46 5.64 10.55
N GLY A 222 6.53 5.95 11.45
CA GLY A 222 5.92 4.98 12.34
C GLY A 222 5.11 3.91 11.62
N LEU A 223 4.36 4.28 10.57
CA LEU A 223 3.62 3.31 9.75
C LEU A 223 4.55 2.36 8.98
N ASN A 224 5.68 2.86 8.49
CA ASN A 224 6.72 2.02 7.90
C ASN A 224 7.35 1.07 8.93
N ALA A 225 7.63 1.55 10.14
CA ALA A 225 8.13 0.71 11.23
C ALA A 225 7.12 -0.39 11.61
N ALA A 226 5.83 -0.04 11.72
CA ALA A 226 4.75 -0.98 11.97
C ALA A 226 4.66 -2.05 10.88
N TYR A 227 4.74 -1.66 9.60
CA TYR A 227 4.76 -2.59 8.47
C TYR A 227 5.96 -3.55 8.51
N GLN A 228 7.15 -3.06 8.84
CA GLN A 228 8.34 -3.91 8.99
C GLN A 228 8.16 -4.92 10.13
N VAL A 229 7.66 -4.48 11.29
CA VAL A 229 7.38 -5.36 12.43
C VAL A 229 6.35 -6.43 12.04
N TYR A 230 5.25 -6.03 11.39
CA TYR A 230 4.18 -6.92 10.95
C TYR A 230 4.68 -8.00 9.99
N THR A 231 5.49 -7.64 8.99
CA THR A 231 5.97 -8.57 7.96
C THR A 231 7.14 -9.45 8.42
N GLN A 232 7.92 -9.02 9.42
CA GLN A 232 9.06 -9.79 9.93
C GLN A 232 8.70 -10.72 11.09
N THR A 233 7.56 -10.49 11.76
CA THR A 233 7.14 -11.31 12.90
C THR A 233 6.29 -12.51 12.47
N THR A 234 6.56 -13.68 13.06
CA THR A 234 5.70 -14.86 12.90
C THR A 234 4.61 -14.95 13.96
N SER A 235 4.70 -14.16 15.04
CA SER A 235 3.73 -14.16 16.15
C SER A 235 2.45 -13.41 15.78
N PRO A 236 1.28 -14.08 15.80
CA PRO A 236 -0.01 -13.42 15.60
C PRO A 236 -0.27 -12.31 16.61
N GLU A 237 0.19 -12.45 17.85
CA GLU A 237 -0.02 -11.46 18.92
C GLU A 237 0.61 -10.11 18.57
N VAL A 238 1.83 -10.11 18.02
CA VAL A 238 2.49 -8.89 17.55
C VAL A 238 1.78 -8.32 16.31
N ARG A 239 1.33 -9.18 15.38
CA ARG A 239 0.59 -8.73 14.19
C ARG A 239 -0.75 -8.09 14.56
N ILE A 240 -1.47 -8.65 15.51
CA ILE A 240 -2.71 -8.10 16.07
C ILE A 240 -2.45 -6.73 16.70
N ALA A 241 -1.40 -6.60 17.53
CA ALA A 241 -1.03 -5.31 18.11
C ALA A 241 -0.75 -4.23 17.04
N VAL A 242 -0.14 -4.62 15.92
CA VAL A 242 0.06 -3.71 14.77
C VAL A 242 -1.27 -3.35 14.11
N LEU A 243 -2.19 -4.30 13.94
CA LEU A 243 -3.52 -4.03 13.37
C LEU A 243 -4.33 -3.06 14.23
N GLU A 244 -4.35 -3.26 15.55
CA GLU A 244 -5.02 -2.36 16.49
C GLU A 244 -4.44 -0.93 16.44
N LEU A 245 -3.12 -0.82 16.27
CA LEU A 245 -2.45 0.47 16.13
C LEU A 245 -2.88 1.23 14.85
N ILE A 246 -3.15 0.53 13.75
CA ILE A 246 -3.50 1.12 12.44
C ILE A 246 -5.00 1.17 12.16
N GLU A 247 -5.86 0.82 13.12
CA GLU A 247 -7.30 0.59 12.90
C GLU A 247 -8.07 1.77 12.29
N SER A 248 -7.57 2.99 12.48
CA SER A 248 -8.19 4.23 12.03
C SER A 248 -7.47 4.91 10.86
N GLU A 249 -6.45 4.24 10.31
CA GLU A 249 -5.55 4.81 9.32
C GLU A 249 -5.98 4.50 7.89
N ASP A 250 -6.38 5.55 7.17
CA ASP A 250 -6.65 5.46 5.74
C ASP A 250 -5.36 5.63 4.92
N ASN A 251 -4.46 4.65 5.04
CA ASN A 251 -3.18 4.62 4.33
C ASN A 251 -2.98 3.29 3.60
N TYR A 252 -2.28 3.33 2.46
CA TYR A 252 -1.99 2.15 1.65
C TYR A 252 -1.26 1.03 2.43
N LEU A 253 -0.30 1.37 3.31
CA LEU A 253 0.40 0.36 4.13
C LEU A 253 -0.55 -0.27 5.15
N ALA A 254 -1.43 0.54 5.74
CA ALA A 254 -2.44 0.05 6.67
C ALA A 254 -3.38 -0.94 5.97
N ARG A 255 -3.93 -0.54 4.81
CA ARG A 255 -4.74 -1.40 3.95
C ARG A 255 -4.02 -2.68 3.54
N SER A 256 -2.72 -2.60 3.21
CA SER A 256 -1.92 -3.78 2.85
C SER A 256 -1.81 -4.77 4.00
N MET A 257 -1.56 -4.30 5.23
CA MET A 257 -1.51 -5.15 6.42
C MET A 257 -2.88 -5.79 6.73
N ILE A 258 -3.98 -5.04 6.55
CA ILE A 258 -5.33 -5.56 6.70
C ILE A 258 -5.58 -6.70 5.69
N VAL A 259 -5.26 -6.49 4.40
CA VAL A 259 -5.43 -7.51 3.35
C VAL A 259 -4.61 -8.77 3.64
N LEU A 260 -3.36 -8.62 4.11
CA LEU A 260 -2.54 -9.76 4.53
C LEU A 260 -3.16 -10.50 5.71
N SER A 261 -3.71 -9.77 6.68
CA SER A 261 -4.34 -10.33 7.88
C SER A 261 -5.65 -11.08 7.59
N LEU A 262 -6.43 -10.60 6.60
CA LEU A 262 -7.60 -11.34 6.10
C LEU A 262 -7.23 -12.69 5.48
N GLN A 263 -5.97 -12.92 5.13
CA GLN A 263 -5.47 -14.21 4.63
C GLN A 263 -4.82 -15.06 5.72
N SER A 264 -4.79 -14.59 6.98
CA SER A 264 -4.16 -15.30 8.08
C SER A 264 -4.87 -16.62 8.36
N LEU A 265 -4.08 -17.64 8.71
CA LEU A 265 -4.60 -18.90 9.25
C LEU A 265 -4.90 -18.79 10.76
N ASP A 266 -4.46 -17.71 11.39
CA ASP A 266 -4.82 -17.42 12.78
C ASP A 266 -6.20 -16.75 12.82
N PRO A 267 -7.20 -17.35 13.50
CA PRO A 267 -8.55 -16.81 13.51
C PRO A 267 -8.65 -15.49 14.26
N GLU A 268 -7.85 -15.25 15.29
CA GLU A 268 -7.90 -13.99 16.05
C GLU A 268 -7.41 -12.83 15.18
N GLU A 269 -6.29 -13.01 14.48
CA GLU A 269 -5.78 -12.02 13.53
C GLU A 269 -6.78 -11.71 12.41
N ALA A 270 -7.39 -12.73 11.80
CA ALA A 270 -8.39 -12.55 10.75
C ALA A 270 -9.66 -11.83 11.26
N MET A 271 -10.11 -12.13 12.48
CA MET A 271 -11.26 -11.44 13.10
C MET A 271 -10.96 -9.97 13.40
N VAL A 272 -9.76 -9.65 13.89
CA VAL A 272 -9.35 -8.25 14.12
C VAL A 272 -9.33 -7.50 12.78
N ALA A 273 -8.76 -8.09 11.73
CA ALA A 273 -8.78 -7.50 10.40
C ALA A 273 -10.21 -7.25 9.89
N LEU A 274 -11.12 -8.20 10.06
CA LEU A 274 -12.54 -8.03 9.72
C LEU A 274 -13.19 -6.88 10.49
N SER A 275 -12.91 -6.74 11.78
CA SER A 275 -13.41 -5.63 12.60
C SER A 275 -12.92 -4.27 12.11
N ILE A 276 -11.69 -4.18 11.61
CA ILE A 276 -11.15 -2.96 11.02
C ILE A 276 -11.82 -2.67 9.66
N VAL A 277 -12.03 -3.70 8.84
CA VAL A 277 -12.75 -3.53 7.56
C VAL A 277 -14.18 -3.00 7.78
N GLU A 278 -14.87 -3.50 8.81
CA GLU A 278 -16.20 -3.01 9.17
C GLU A 278 -16.17 -1.54 9.60
N SER A 279 -15.17 -1.12 10.39
CA SER A 279 -15.08 0.26 10.88
C SER A 279 -14.71 1.27 9.79
N LEU A 280 -13.89 0.85 8.81
CA LEU A 280 -13.48 1.67 7.67
C LEU A 280 -14.60 1.86 6.64
N ASP A 281 -15.60 0.97 6.60
CA ASP A 281 -16.68 0.95 5.59
C ASP A 281 -16.12 0.97 4.14
N ASP A 282 -15.03 0.23 3.92
CA ASP A 282 -14.26 0.26 2.68
C ASP A 282 -14.70 -0.83 1.69
N PHE A 283 -15.50 -0.42 0.71
CA PHE A 283 -16.01 -1.28 -0.36
C PHE A 283 -14.92 -1.93 -1.22
N SER A 284 -13.72 -1.36 -1.28
CA SER A 284 -12.64 -1.95 -2.07
C SER A 284 -12.18 -3.31 -1.52
N LEU A 285 -12.51 -3.63 -0.27
CA LEU A 285 -12.14 -4.88 0.40
C LEU A 285 -13.19 -5.99 0.32
N VAL A 286 -14.34 -5.74 -0.34
CA VAL A 286 -15.44 -6.72 -0.45
C VAL A 286 -14.97 -8.06 -1.02
N ALA A 287 -14.17 -8.03 -2.09
CA ALA A 287 -13.69 -9.25 -2.74
C ALA A 287 -12.79 -10.08 -1.80
N GLN A 288 -11.98 -9.42 -0.97
CA GLN A 288 -11.10 -10.07 0.01
C GLN A 288 -11.91 -10.68 1.16
N VAL A 289 -12.96 -9.99 1.63
CA VAL A 289 -13.86 -10.53 2.65
C VAL A 289 -14.67 -11.71 2.14
N GLU A 290 -15.12 -11.72 0.88
CA GLU A 290 -15.88 -12.86 0.31
C GLU A 290 -15.09 -14.17 0.32
N VAL A 291 -13.76 -14.11 0.15
CA VAL A 291 -12.90 -15.31 0.22
C VAL A 291 -12.98 -15.99 1.60
N LEU A 292 -13.22 -15.23 2.66
CA LEU A 292 -13.32 -15.73 4.03
C LEU A 292 -14.55 -16.60 4.29
N TYR A 293 -15.52 -16.68 3.37
CA TYR A 293 -16.61 -17.66 3.47
C TYR A 293 -16.13 -19.11 3.43
N SER A 294 -14.92 -19.35 2.93
CA SER A 294 -14.26 -20.66 2.93
C SER A 294 -13.22 -20.81 4.03
N HIS A 295 -13.11 -19.86 4.96
CA HIS A 295 -12.16 -19.93 6.06
C HIS A 295 -12.44 -21.17 6.94
N HIS A 296 -11.39 -21.76 7.52
CA HIS A 296 -11.51 -23.01 8.28
C HIS A 296 -12.23 -22.80 9.63
N ASP A 297 -12.01 -21.65 10.27
CA ASP A 297 -12.68 -21.25 11.50
C ASP A 297 -14.12 -20.76 11.24
N ALA A 298 -15.05 -21.15 12.11
CA ALA A 298 -16.47 -20.80 11.97
C ALA A 298 -16.79 -19.36 12.37
N GLY A 299 -16.12 -18.83 13.39
CA GLY A 299 -16.30 -17.45 13.84
C GLY A 299 -15.85 -16.45 12.77
N VAL A 300 -14.73 -16.73 12.10
CA VAL A 300 -14.26 -15.91 10.95
C VAL A 300 -15.29 -15.91 9.82
N ARG A 301 -15.86 -17.08 9.46
CA ARG A 301 -16.89 -17.15 8.40
C ARG A 301 -18.14 -16.36 8.77
N GLU A 302 -18.61 -16.49 10.01
CA GLU A 302 -19.79 -15.78 10.52
C GLU A 302 -19.57 -14.27 10.51
N LEU A 303 -18.44 -13.81 11.06
CA LEU A 303 -18.09 -12.39 11.07
C LEU A 303 -17.91 -11.83 9.66
N ALA A 304 -17.28 -12.56 8.73
CA ALA A 304 -17.15 -12.12 7.34
C ALA A 304 -18.51 -11.88 6.65
N MET A 305 -19.52 -12.71 6.94
CA MET A 305 -20.88 -12.51 6.43
C MET A 305 -21.52 -11.26 7.04
N GLU A 306 -21.36 -11.03 8.34
CA GLU A 306 -21.88 -9.84 9.04
C GLU A 306 -21.25 -8.56 8.51
N VAL A 307 -19.92 -8.54 8.34
CA VAL A 307 -19.19 -7.39 7.78
C VAL A 307 -19.64 -7.09 6.34
N LEU A 308 -19.81 -8.11 5.49
CA LEU A 308 -20.32 -7.91 4.14
C LEU A 308 -21.77 -7.40 4.11
N GLU A 309 -22.64 -7.89 5.00
CA GLU A 309 -23.98 -7.35 5.14
C GLU A 309 -23.95 -5.88 5.58
N SER A 310 -23.08 -5.54 6.54
CA SER A 310 -22.89 -4.17 7.03
C SER A 310 -22.48 -3.23 5.90
N ILE A 311 -21.38 -3.53 5.21
CA ILE A 311 -20.84 -2.76 4.08
C ILE A 311 -21.89 -2.62 2.97
N THR A 312 -22.52 -3.72 2.54
CA THR A 312 -23.49 -3.67 1.43
C THR A 312 -24.82 -3.01 1.80
N SER A 313 -25.23 -3.04 3.07
CA SER A 313 -26.46 -2.40 3.54
C SER A 313 -26.35 -0.88 3.62
N GLY A 314 -25.14 -0.35 3.85
CA GLY A 314 -24.84 1.09 3.88
C GLY A 314 -25.18 1.82 2.57
N PHE A 315 -25.22 1.11 1.43
CA PHE A 315 -25.51 1.70 0.12
C PHE A 315 -26.96 2.10 -0.10
N GLY A 316 -27.84 1.85 0.88
CA GLY A 316 -29.28 1.97 0.70
C GLY A 316 -29.76 0.90 -0.28
N LYS A 317 -30.95 0.35 -0.03
CA LYS A 317 -31.65 -0.36 -1.11
C LYS A 317 -31.72 0.61 -2.28
N PRO A 318 -31.27 0.25 -3.50
CA PRO A 318 -31.61 1.02 -4.67
C PRO A 318 -33.13 0.96 -4.81
N ASP A 319 -33.80 1.93 -4.22
CA ASP A 319 -35.22 2.20 -4.44
C ASP A 319 -35.34 2.59 -5.92
N ASN A 320 -35.52 1.59 -6.81
CA ASN A 320 -35.61 1.66 -8.28
C ASN A 320 -34.36 1.36 -9.11
N VAL A 321 -33.75 0.18 -8.97
CA VAL A 321 -33.25 -0.51 -10.18
C VAL A 321 -33.79 -1.93 -10.16
N GLY A 322 -34.59 -2.25 -11.18
CA GLY A 322 -35.35 -3.50 -11.26
C GLY A 322 -34.47 -4.73 -11.04
N ALA A 323 -34.89 -5.55 -10.08
CA ALA A 323 -34.35 -6.88 -9.81
C ALA A 323 -34.15 -7.69 -11.09
N THR A 324 -33.02 -8.39 -11.21
CA THR A 324 -32.97 -9.85 -11.49
C THR A 324 -31.52 -10.34 -11.36
N THR A 325 -31.18 -10.87 -10.18
CA THR A 325 -30.25 -12.01 -10.04
C THR A 325 -30.64 -12.76 -8.79
N VAL A 326 -31.45 -13.80 -9.00
CA VAL A 326 -31.85 -14.75 -7.96
C VAL A 326 -30.66 -15.68 -7.73
N PHE A 327 -29.90 -15.45 -6.66
CA PHE A 327 -29.02 -16.48 -6.11
C PHE A 327 -29.90 -17.60 -5.55
N SER A 328 -30.06 -18.66 -6.33
CA SER A 328 -30.72 -19.89 -5.88
C SER A 328 -29.68 -20.74 -5.16
N ALA A 329 -29.80 -20.87 -3.85
CA ALA A 329 -29.06 -21.86 -3.08
C ALA A 329 -29.27 -23.27 -3.67
N PRO A 330 -28.23 -24.13 -3.73
CA PRO A 330 -28.42 -25.51 -4.12
C PRO A 330 -29.26 -26.21 -3.06
N ARG A 331 -30.53 -26.49 -3.41
CA ARG A 331 -31.38 -27.36 -2.60
C ARG A 331 -30.86 -28.78 -2.68
N ASP A 332 -30.42 -29.24 -1.52
CA ASP A 332 -30.32 -30.62 -1.05
C ASP A 332 -31.22 -31.60 -1.84
N SER A 333 -30.60 -32.46 -2.64
CA SER A 333 -31.23 -33.55 -3.36
C SER A 333 -30.65 -34.89 -2.89
N SER A 334 -30.95 -35.25 -1.64
CA SER A 334 -30.68 -36.59 -1.11
C SER A 334 -31.88 -37.19 -0.37
N ARG A 335 -33.08 -37.10 -0.96
CA ARG A 335 -34.24 -37.91 -0.54
C ARG A 335 -34.44 -39.09 -1.49
N ILE A 336 -33.74 -40.19 -1.21
CA ILE A 336 -34.05 -41.50 -1.80
C ILE A 336 -35.21 -42.10 -0.99
N GLU A 337 -36.44 -41.84 -1.44
CA GLU A 337 -37.60 -42.68 -1.13
C GLU A 337 -37.89 -43.56 -2.35
N GLY A 338 -37.35 -44.77 -2.35
CA GLY A 338 -37.62 -45.82 -3.35
C GLY A 338 -38.32 -46.99 -2.69
N GLY A 339 -39.61 -46.85 -2.40
CA GLY A 339 -40.48 -47.93 -1.96
C GLY A 339 -41.26 -48.55 -3.13
N GLY A 340 -41.20 -49.88 -3.23
CA GLY A 340 -42.33 -50.72 -3.64
C GLY A 340 -42.47 -51.07 -5.12
N GLY A 341 -42.27 -52.35 -5.45
CA GLY A 341 -42.67 -52.93 -6.74
C GLY A 341 -42.59 -54.46 -6.72
N ALA A 342 -43.60 -55.10 -6.11
CA ALA A 342 -43.87 -56.52 -6.27
C ALA A 342 -44.31 -56.82 -7.73
N GLY A 343 -43.85 -57.93 -8.29
CA GLY A 343 -44.29 -58.41 -9.60
C GLY A 343 -43.80 -59.82 -9.91
N ASP A 344 -44.74 -60.76 -9.99
CA ASP A 344 -44.63 -62.18 -10.35
C ASP A 344 -43.66 -62.51 -11.51
N ARG A 345 -42.86 -63.57 -11.33
CA ARG A 345 -42.96 -64.85 -12.07
C ARG A 345 -41.90 -65.87 -11.64
#